data_AF-A0A378FS24-F1
#
_entry.id   AF-A0A378FS24-F1
#
_cell.length_a   1.000
_cell.length_b   1.000
_cell.length_c   1.000
_cell.angle_alpha   90.00
_cell.angle_beta   90.00
_cell.angle_gamma   90.00
#
_symmetry.space_group_name_H-M   'P 1'
#
loop_
_entity.id
_entity.type
_entity.pdbx_description
1 polymer ?
#
loop_
_entity_poly.entity_id
_entity_poly.type
_entity_poly.pdbx_seq_one_letter_code
_entity_poly.pdbx_strand_id
1 'polypeptide(L)'
;MDRDNRWDRVEQAYDLLTLAKGEFQADTAVAGLQAAYARDENDEFVKATVIRAAGQADAAMEDGDALIFMNFRADRAREITRAFVNADFDGFARKKVVNLDFVMLTEYAADIKVACAYPPTSLANTFGEWMAKHDKTQLRISETEKYAHVTFFFNGGVEEPFKGEERILINSPKVATYDLQPEMSSAELTEKLVAAIKGGKYDTIICNYPNGDMVGHTGVMEAAVKAVEALDRCIDQVAQAVESVGGQLLITADHGNAEQMRDPAPARRTPPIPICRFADLRR
;
A
#
# COMPACT_ATOMS: atom_id res chain seq x y z
N MET A 1 -0.12 18.39 -8.17
CA MET A 1 -0.52 17.02 -7.73
C MET A 1 -1.20 17.08 -6.36
N ASP A 2 -2.25 17.89 -6.26
CA ASP A 2 -3.08 17.97 -5.05
C ASP A 2 -3.96 16.71 -4.94
N ARG A 3 -4.50 16.46 -3.74
CA ARG A 3 -5.40 15.33 -3.43
C ARG A 3 -6.42 15.69 -2.34
N ASP A 4 -6.48 16.97 -1.99
CA ASP A 4 -7.26 17.52 -0.88
C ASP A 4 -8.40 18.42 -1.40
N ASN A 5 -8.73 18.30 -2.70
CA ASN A 5 -9.70 19.11 -3.44
C ASN A 5 -9.39 20.62 -3.40
N ARG A 6 -8.10 21.00 -3.37
CA ARG A 6 -7.69 22.40 -3.50
C ARG A 6 -7.60 22.79 -4.97
N TRP A 7 -8.78 23.01 -5.53
CA TRP A 7 -8.98 23.24 -6.96
C TRP A 7 -8.28 24.49 -7.50
N ASP A 8 -8.02 25.48 -6.66
CA ASP A 8 -7.20 26.66 -7.01
C ASP A 8 -5.78 26.28 -7.46
N ARG A 9 -5.23 25.19 -6.91
CA ARG A 9 -3.91 24.67 -7.28
C ARG A 9 -3.98 23.84 -8.55
N VAL A 10 -5.05 23.08 -8.72
CA VAL A 10 -5.29 22.26 -9.92
C VAL A 10 -5.56 23.15 -11.13
N GLU A 11 -6.33 24.22 -10.97
CA GLU A 11 -6.64 25.20 -12.02
C GLU A 11 -5.36 25.83 -12.57
N GLN A 12 -4.41 26.22 -11.71
CA GLN A 12 -3.13 26.79 -12.15
C GLN A 12 -2.34 25.84 -13.08
N ALA A 13 -2.32 24.54 -12.77
CA ALA A 13 -1.68 23.55 -13.61
C ALA A 13 -2.48 23.29 -14.90
N TYR A 14 -3.81 23.27 -14.81
CA TYR A 14 -4.69 23.07 -15.94
C TYR A 14 -4.60 24.22 -16.95
N ASP A 15 -4.64 25.47 -16.49
CA ASP A 15 -4.47 26.67 -17.30
C ASP A 15 -3.07 26.70 -17.96
N LEU A 16 -2.03 26.29 -17.24
CA LEU A 16 -0.69 26.18 -17.81
C LEU A 16 -0.66 25.21 -18.99
N LEU A 17 -1.29 24.05 -18.85
CA LEU A 17 -1.28 23.00 -19.87
C LEU A 17 -2.20 23.30 -21.05
N THR A 18 -3.35 23.94 -20.83
CA THR A 18 -4.38 24.15 -21.86
C THR A 18 -4.35 25.53 -22.51
N LEU A 19 -3.84 26.54 -21.81
CA LEU A 19 -3.78 27.93 -22.29
C LEU A 19 -2.34 28.46 -22.45
N ALA A 20 -1.34 27.65 -22.11
CA ALA A 20 0.04 28.10 -21.94
C ALA A 20 0.13 29.37 -21.06
N LYS A 21 -0.67 29.40 -19.98
CA LYS A 21 -0.77 30.52 -19.04
C LYS A 21 -0.27 30.11 -17.66
N GLY A 22 0.82 30.74 -17.23
CA GLY A 22 1.38 30.60 -15.89
C GLY A 22 1.56 31.96 -15.21
N GLU A 23 1.86 31.96 -13.91
CA GLU A 23 2.21 33.19 -13.18
C GLU A 23 3.57 33.74 -13.66
N PHE A 24 4.45 32.83 -14.08
CA PHE A 24 5.79 33.15 -14.56
C PHE A 24 6.04 32.56 -15.96
N GLN A 25 7.07 33.08 -16.63
CA GLN A 25 7.60 32.55 -17.88
C GLN A 25 9.13 32.52 -17.83
N ALA A 26 9.73 31.49 -18.42
CA ALA A 26 11.17 31.37 -18.60
C ALA A 26 11.51 30.75 -19.97
N ASP A 27 12.71 31.02 -20.49
CA ASP A 27 13.15 30.46 -21.77
C ASP A 27 13.46 28.95 -21.68
N THR A 28 13.86 28.47 -20.50
CA THR A 28 14.22 27.07 -20.25
C THR A 28 13.73 26.62 -18.88
N ALA A 29 13.54 25.32 -18.69
CA ALA A 29 13.15 24.73 -17.41
C ALA A 29 14.16 25.05 -16.29
N VAL A 30 15.47 25.01 -16.59
CA VAL A 30 16.53 25.32 -15.61
C VAL A 30 16.44 26.78 -15.17
N ALA A 31 16.25 27.72 -16.11
CA ALA A 31 16.07 29.13 -15.77
C ALA A 31 14.79 29.36 -14.95
N GLY A 32 13.70 28.64 -15.27
CA GLY A 32 12.45 28.67 -14.50
C GLY A 32 12.66 28.23 -13.05
N LEU A 33 13.37 27.12 -12.82
CA LEU A 33 13.69 26.62 -11.48
C LEU A 33 14.61 27.58 -10.71
N GLN A 34 15.66 28.10 -11.35
CA GLN A 34 16.55 29.08 -10.72
C GLN A 34 15.80 30.35 -10.30
N ALA A 35 14.89 30.84 -11.14
CA ALA A 35 14.04 31.98 -10.81
C ALA A 35 13.07 31.65 -9.67
N ALA A 36 12.53 30.43 -9.60
CA ALA A 36 11.70 29.98 -8.48
C ALA A 36 12.48 29.92 -7.17
N TYR A 37 13.69 29.36 -7.18
CA TYR A 37 14.57 29.32 -6.00
C TYR A 37 14.97 30.74 -5.54
N ALA A 38 15.16 31.68 -6.48
CA ALA A 38 15.42 33.08 -6.15
C ALA A 38 14.19 33.79 -5.53
N ARG A 39 12.99 33.21 -5.63
CA ARG A 39 11.77 33.65 -4.94
C ARG A 39 11.49 32.84 -3.66
N ASP A 40 12.48 32.12 -3.15
CA ASP A 40 12.36 31.23 -1.97
C ASP A 40 11.31 30.11 -2.14
N GLU A 41 10.97 29.74 -3.38
CA GLU A 41 10.18 28.54 -3.68
C GLU A 41 11.10 27.30 -3.63
N ASN A 42 10.60 26.16 -3.17
CA ASN A 42 11.27 24.87 -3.33
C ASN A 42 10.58 24.04 -4.42
N ASP A 43 11.13 22.87 -4.74
CA ASP A 43 10.63 21.97 -5.80
C ASP A 43 9.13 21.67 -5.71
N GLU A 44 8.58 21.51 -4.50
CA GLU A 44 7.17 21.19 -4.28
C GLU A 44 6.25 22.40 -4.54
N PHE A 45 6.77 23.62 -4.34
CA PHE A 45 5.99 24.86 -4.39
C PHE A 45 6.33 25.75 -5.57
N VAL A 46 7.08 25.25 -6.56
CA VAL A 46 7.31 25.97 -7.82
C VAL A 46 5.96 26.28 -8.45
N LYS A 47 5.67 27.57 -8.60
CA LYS A 47 4.42 28.02 -9.22
C LYS A 47 4.40 27.70 -10.71
N ALA A 48 3.20 27.53 -11.26
CA ALA A 48 2.98 27.25 -12.68
C ALA A 48 3.75 28.25 -13.57
N THR A 49 4.74 27.75 -14.30
CA THR A 49 5.69 28.55 -15.08
C THR A 49 5.70 28.08 -16.53
N VAL A 50 5.43 29.00 -17.47
CA VAL A 50 5.47 28.74 -18.91
C VAL A 50 6.93 28.64 -19.35
N ILE A 51 7.28 27.59 -20.09
CA ILE A 51 8.60 27.46 -20.71
C ILE A 51 8.47 27.78 -22.20
N ARG A 52 9.02 28.93 -22.63
CA ARG A 52 8.95 29.40 -24.02
C ARG A 52 10.05 30.42 -24.30
N ALA A 53 10.98 30.06 -25.19
CA ALA A 53 12.01 30.97 -25.65
C ALA A 53 11.46 32.02 -26.64
N ALA A 54 12.19 33.11 -26.83
CA ALA A 54 11.83 34.16 -27.79
C ALA A 54 11.64 33.59 -29.21
N GLY A 55 10.47 33.87 -29.81
CA GLY A 55 10.10 33.39 -31.15
C GLY A 55 9.62 31.94 -31.22
N GLN A 56 9.59 31.22 -30.10
CA GLN A 56 9.00 29.89 -30.03
C GLN A 56 7.47 29.99 -29.91
N ALA A 57 6.75 29.14 -30.66
CA ALA A 57 5.31 28.96 -30.46
C ALA A 57 5.02 28.42 -29.06
N ASP A 58 3.80 28.63 -28.59
CA ASP A 58 3.36 27.94 -27.38
C ASP A 58 3.18 26.44 -27.60
N ALA A 59 3.11 25.72 -26.49
CA ALA A 59 2.86 24.29 -26.45
C ALA A 59 1.60 24.01 -25.61
N ALA A 60 0.59 24.87 -25.72
CA ALA A 60 -0.71 24.60 -25.14
C ALA A 60 -1.28 23.33 -25.80
N MET A 61 -1.96 22.51 -25.01
CA MET A 61 -2.66 21.34 -25.53
C MET A 61 -3.80 21.78 -26.46
N GLU A 62 -3.91 21.08 -27.59
CA GLU A 62 -4.92 21.30 -28.62
C GLU A 62 -5.82 20.07 -28.80
N ASP A 63 -6.99 20.29 -29.41
CA ASP A 63 -7.93 19.21 -29.72
C ASP A 63 -7.27 18.18 -30.64
N GLY A 64 -7.34 16.90 -30.24
CA GLY A 64 -6.71 15.79 -30.94
C GLY A 64 -5.31 15.42 -30.44
N ASP A 65 -4.76 16.13 -29.46
CA ASP A 65 -3.53 15.73 -28.79
C ASP A 65 -3.73 14.48 -27.91
N ALA A 66 -2.63 13.75 -27.68
CA ALA A 66 -2.59 12.63 -26.74
C ALA A 66 -1.83 13.01 -25.47
N LEU A 67 -2.37 12.62 -24.31
CA LEU A 67 -1.76 12.85 -22.99
C LEU A 67 -1.52 11.51 -22.30
N ILE A 68 -0.25 11.13 -22.15
CA ILE A 68 0.15 9.96 -21.35
C ILE A 68 0.59 10.42 -19.96
N PHE A 69 -0.25 10.19 -18.95
CA PHE A 69 0.07 10.54 -17.58
C PHE A 69 0.84 9.39 -16.92
N MET A 70 2.16 9.55 -16.78
CA MET A 70 3.11 8.52 -16.32
C MET A 70 3.08 8.26 -14.80
N ASN A 71 2.13 8.82 -14.06
CA ASN A 71 2.00 8.54 -12.63
C ASN A 71 1.37 7.16 -12.43
N PHE A 72 1.99 6.25 -11.69
CA PHE A 72 1.37 4.95 -11.36
C PHE A 72 0.59 4.96 -10.05
N ARG A 73 0.68 6.05 -9.26
CA ARG A 73 0.02 6.18 -7.97
C ARG A 73 -1.22 7.05 -8.09
N ALA A 74 -2.37 6.45 -7.82
CA ALA A 74 -3.69 7.01 -8.07
C ALA A 74 -4.02 8.28 -7.25
N ASP A 75 -3.70 8.29 -5.96
CA ASP A 75 -4.23 9.27 -5.00
C ASP A 75 -4.06 10.74 -5.45
N ARG A 76 -2.87 11.13 -5.91
CA ARG A 76 -2.56 12.49 -6.37
C ARG A 76 -2.74 12.74 -7.87
N ALA A 77 -3.04 11.68 -8.63
CA ALA A 77 -3.26 11.77 -10.07
C ALA A 77 -4.73 12.04 -10.44
N ARG A 78 -5.66 11.70 -9.54
CA ARG A 78 -7.12 11.79 -9.77
C ARG A 78 -7.60 13.20 -10.11
N GLU A 79 -7.23 14.21 -9.32
CA GLU A 79 -7.82 15.55 -9.43
C GLU A 79 -7.58 16.19 -10.79
N ILE A 80 -6.32 16.26 -11.23
CA ILE A 80 -5.99 16.84 -12.55
C ILE A 80 -6.55 15.98 -13.68
N THR A 81 -6.57 14.65 -13.53
CA THR A 81 -7.19 13.77 -14.53
C THR A 81 -8.67 14.10 -14.70
N ARG A 82 -9.43 14.24 -13.60
CA ARG A 82 -10.85 14.61 -13.64
C ARG A 82 -11.08 15.97 -14.32
N ALA A 83 -10.21 16.95 -14.10
CA ALA A 83 -10.30 18.24 -14.78
C ALA A 83 -10.20 18.12 -16.31
N PHE A 84 -9.42 17.16 -16.83
CA PHE A 84 -9.33 16.87 -18.26
C PHE A 84 -10.48 16.03 -18.78
N VAL A 85 -10.89 14.97 -18.07
CA VAL A 85 -11.67 13.88 -18.68
C VAL A 85 -13.15 13.86 -18.28
N ASN A 86 -13.53 14.50 -17.16
CA ASN A 86 -14.93 14.53 -16.74
C ASN A 86 -15.67 15.66 -17.46
N ALA A 87 -16.72 15.31 -18.22
CA ALA A 87 -17.54 16.30 -18.93
C ALA A 87 -18.26 17.25 -17.96
N ASP A 88 -18.71 16.73 -16.82
CA ASP A 88 -19.43 17.38 -15.74
C ASP A 88 -18.52 17.92 -14.61
N PHE A 89 -17.21 18.05 -14.86
CA PHE A 89 -16.26 18.59 -13.88
C PHE A 89 -16.70 19.96 -13.34
N ASP A 90 -16.78 20.07 -12.01
CA ASP A 90 -17.27 21.25 -11.27
C ASP A 90 -16.28 21.82 -10.25
N GLY A 91 -15.05 21.29 -10.19
CA GLY A 91 -14.01 21.77 -9.25
C GLY A 91 -13.58 23.22 -9.49
N PHE A 92 -13.61 23.67 -10.75
CA PHE A 92 -13.42 25.07 -11.17
C PHE A 92 -13.97 25.30 -12.58
N ALA A 93 -14.15 26.57 -12.97
CA ALA A 93 -14.60 26.93 -14.31
C ALA A 93 -13.46 26.79 -15.33
N ARG A 94 -13.49 25.73 -16.14
CA ARG A 94 -12.51 25.50 -17.21
C ARG A 94 -12.59 26.62 -18.27
N LYS A 95 -11.47 27.33 -18.48
CA LYS A 95 -11.36 28.43 -19.44
C LYS A 95 -11.21 27.95 -20.89
N LYS A 96 -10.56 26.80 -21.10
CA LYS A 96 -10.51 26.04 -22.35
C LYS A 96 -10.80 24.58 -21.98
N VAL A 97 -11.62 23.90 -22.77
CA VAL A 97 -11.76 22.45 -22.70
C VAL A 97 -11.06 21.90 -23.94
N VAL A 98 -10.19 20.92 -23.75
CA VAL A 98 -9.41 20.31 -24.82
C VAL A 98 -9.82 18.85 -24.95
N ASN A 99 -10.15 18.44 -26.17
CA ASN A 99 -10.52 17.05 -26.49
C ASN A 99 -9.24 16.23 -26.68
N LEU A 100 -8.84 15.48 -25.64
CA LEU A 100 -7.58 14.72 -25.60
C LEU A 100 -7.82 13.21 -25.61
N ASP A 101 -6.89 12.49 -26.24
CA ASP A 101 -6.70 11.07 -26.00
C ASP A 101 -5.88 10.88 -24.71
N PHE A 102 -6.58 10.79 -23.57
CA PHE A 102 -5.94 10.64 -22.26
C PHE A 102 -5.63 9.17 -21.94
N VAL A 103 -4.39 8.89 -21.54
CA VAL A 103 -3.93 7.58 -21.07
C VAL A 103 -3.40 7.70 -19.64
N MET A 104 -3.99 6.96 -18.70
CA MET A 104 -3.45 6.78 -17.36
C MET A 104 -2.47 5.60 -17.33
N LEU A 105 -1.38 5.69 -16.54
CA LEU A 105 -0.40 4.61 -16.47
C LEU A 105 -0.99 3.38 -15.75
N THR A 106 -1.65 3.61 -14.62
CA THR A 106 -2.44 2.62 -13.87
C THR A 106 -3.84 3.16 -13.64
N GLU A 107 -4.78 2.32 -13.18
CA GLU A 107 -6.12 2.80 -12.89
C GLU A 107 -6.11 3.78 -11.70
N TYR A 108 -6.52 5.02 -11.94
CA TYR A 108 -6.59 6.04 -10.89
C TYR A 108 -7.88 5.93 -10.08
N ALA A 109 -9.01 5.66 -10.72
CA ALA A 109 -10.28 5.39 -10.06
C ALA A 109 -11.22 4.64 -11.03
N ALA A 110 -12.06 3.76 -10.50
CA ALA A 110 -12.97 2.94 -11.29
C ALA A 110 -13.99 3.75 -12.11
N ASP A 111 -14.29 4.99 -11.69
CA ASP A 111 -15.21 5.91 -12.37
C ASP A 111 -14.55 6.79 -13.43
N ILE A 112 -13.21 6.80 -13.54
CA ILE A 112 -12.49 7.51 -14.60
C ILE A 112 -12.42 6.60 -15.84
N LYS A 113 -13.12 6.99 -16.91
CA LYS A 113 -13.30 6.16 -18.12
C LYS A 113 -12.38 6.58 -19.26
N VAL A 114 -11.08 6.37 -19.09
CA VAL A 114 -10.05 6.61 -20.12
C VAL A 114 -9.15 5.40 -20.31
N ALA A 115 -8.29 5.41 -21.34
CA ALA A 115 -7.37 4.31 -21.59
C ALA A 115 -6.39 4.12 -20.42
N CYS A 116 -6.10 2.87 -20.06
CA CYS A 116 -5.18 2.51 -18.98
C CYS A 116 -4.07 1.61 -19.54
N ALA A 117 -2.81 2.06 -19.42
CA ALA A 117 -1.68 1.31 -19.96
C ALA A 117 -1.44 -0.02 -19.22
N TYR A 118 -1.56 0.00 -17.89
CA TYR A 118 -1.44 -1.18 -17.03
C TYR A 118 -2.68 -1.30 -16.14
N PRO A 119 -3.78 -1.86 -16.66
CA PRO A 119 -5.01 -2.03 -15.89
C PRO A 119 -4.79 -2.98 -14.70
N PRO A 120 -5.60 -2.83 -13.62
CA PRO A 120 -5.54 -3.74 -12.50
C PRO A 120 -5.83 -5.16 -12.99
N THR A 121 -5.05 -6.13 -12.51
CA THR A 121 -5.28 -7.54 -12.77
C THR A 121 -5.90 -8.18 -11.54
N SER A 122 -7.04 -8.84 -11.71
CA SER A 122 -7.58 -9.71 -10.66
C SER A 122 -6.72 -10.96 -10.52
N LEU A 123 -6.35 -11.31 -9.29
CA LEU A 123 -5.66 -12.57 -9.03
C LEU A 123 -6.70 -13.69 -8.93
N ALA A 124 -6.69 -14.60 -9.90
CA ALA A 124 -7.52 -15.80 -9.88
C ALA A 124 -6.77 -16.97 -9.26
N ASN A 125 -7.50 -17.87 -8.60
CA ASN A 125 -6.98 -19.01 -7.86
C ASN A 125 -5.94 -18.61 -6.80
N THR A 126 -6.20 -17.51 -6.09
CA THR A 126 -5.50 -17.27 -4.82
C THR A 126 -5.77 -18.44 -3.87
N PHE A 127 -4.90 -18.64 -2.87
CA PHE A 127 -5.00 -19.80 -1.98
C PHE A 127 -6.39 -19.92 -1.34
N GLY A 128 -6.93 -18.80 -0.83
CA GLY A 128 -8.26 -18.78 -0.22
C GLY A 128 -9.36 -19.17 -1.19
N GLU A 129 -9.32 -18.64 -2.42
CA GLU A 129 -10.29 -18.96 -3.47
C GLU A 129 -10.19 -20.44 -3.88
N TRP A 130 -8.97 -20.96 -4.02
CA TRP A 130 -8.73 -22.36 -4.40
C TRP A 130 -9.28 -23.33 -3.36
N MET A 131 -9.06 -23.06 -2.06
CA MET A 131 -9.60 -23.88 -0.98
C MET A 131 -11.14 -23.86 -0.98
N ALA A 132 -11.75 -22.70 -1.16
CA ALA A 132 -13.20 -22.57 -1.24
C ALA A 132 -13.81 -23.34 -2.44
N LYS A 133 -13.14 -23.35 -3.60
CA LYS A 133 -13.54 -24.14 -4.78
C LYS A 133 -13.51 -25.66 -4.53
N HIS A 134 -12.77 -26.12 -3.53
CA HIS A 134 -12.66 -27.52 -3.13
C HIS A 134 -13.42 -27.84 -1.83
N ASP A 135 -14.39 -26.99 -1.46
CA ASP A 135 -15.24 -27.15 -0.27
C ASP A 135 -14.45 -27.30 1.04
N LYS A 136 -13.27 -26.66 1.12
CA LYS A 136 -12.42 -26.65 2.31
C LYS A 136 -12.75 -25.49 3.24
N THR A 137 -12.71 -25.75 4.54
CA THR A 137 -12.91 -24.71 5.57
C THR A 137 -11.58 -24.06 5.94
N GLN A 138 -11.59 -22.75 6.15
CA GLN A 138 -10.38 -21.98 6.40
C GLN A 138 -10.62 -20.89 7.45
N LEU A 139 -9.61 -20.62 8.26
CA LEU A 139 -9.62 -19.53 9.25
C LEU A 139 -8.52 -18.51 8.94
N ARG A 140 -8.87 -17.23 8.98
CA ARG A 140 -7.92 -16.10 9.03
C ARG A 140 -7.94 -15.50 10.42
N ILE A 141 -6.77 -15.34 11.04
CA ILE A 141 -6.70 -14.82 12.40
C ILE A 141 -5.47 -13.94 12.59
N SER A 142 -5.66 -12.77 13.19
CA SER A 142 -4.58 -11.83 13.49
C SER A 142 -5.10 -10.76 14.46
N GLU A 143 -4.18 -10.00 15.04
CA GLU A 143 -4.52 -8.72 15.67
C GLU A 143 -4.82 -7.63 14.63
N THR A 144 -5.40 -6.51 15.08
CA THR A 144 -5.83 -5.35 14.26
C THR A 144 -4.81 -4.93 13.22
N GLU A 145 -3.54 -4.77 13.60
CA GLU A 145 -2.47 -4.25 12.72
C GLU A 145 -2.24 -5.11 11.47
N LYS A 146 -2.40 -6.42 11.59
CA LYS A 146 -2.15 -7.37 10.48
C LYS A 146 -3.42 -8.11 10.02
N TYR A 147 -4.60 -7.71 10.52
CA TYR A 147 -5.87 -8.32 10.13
C TYR A 147 -6.16 -8.16 8.62
N ALA A 148 -5.98 -6.96 8.06
CA ALA A 148 -6.12 -6.74 6.61
C ALA A 148 -5.13 -7.58 5.78
N HIS A 149 -3.97 -7.91 6.36
CA HIS A 149 -2.90 -8.67 5.69
C HIS A 149 -3.30 -10.14 5.52
N VAL A 150 -3.87 -10.77 6.55
CA VAL A 150 -4.35 -12.16 6.47
C VAL A 150 -5.73 -12.30 5.80
N THR A 151 -6.40 -11.19 5.49
CA THR A 151 -7.74 -11.17 4.87
C THR A 151 -7.68 -10.59 3.46
N PHE A 152 -7.88 -9.27 3.31
CA PHE A 152 -7.92 -8.55 2.04
C PHE A 152 -6.69 -8.82 1.17
N PHE A 153 -5.48 -8.61 1.70
CA PHE A 153 -4.25 -8.78 0.92
C PHE A 153 -3.97 -10.24 0.59
N PHE A 154 -4.11 -11.16 1.55
CA PHE A 154 -3.94 -12.60 1.31
C PHE A 154 -4.95 -13.17 0.29
N ASN A 155 -6.14 -12.58 0.20
CA ASN A 155 -7.15 -12.92 -0.80
C ASN A 155 -6.92 -12.26 -2.17
N GLY A 156 -5.85 -11.50 -2.35
CA GLY A 156 -5.55 -10.82 -3.60
C GLY A 156 -6.38 -9.56 -3.82
N GLY A 157 -6.74 -8.86 -2.74
CA GLY A 157 -7.52 -7.61 -2.77
C GLY A 157 -9.03 -7.82 -2.75
N VAL A 158 -9.50 -8.98 -2.26
CA VAL A 158 -10.94 -9.29 -2.13
C VAL A 158 -11.37 -9.12 -0.67
N GLU A 159 -12.27 -8.16 -0.45
CA GLU A 159 -12.78 -7.84 0.89
C GLU A 159 -13.72 -8.94 1.42
N GLU A 160 -14.65 -9.41 0.58
CA GLU A 160 -15.62 -10.42 0.95
C GLU A 160 -14.94 -11.78 1.30
N PRO A 161 -15.31 -12.43 2.42
CA PRO A 161 -14.82 -13.76 2.74
C PRO A 161 -15.26 -14.81 1.70
N PHE A 162 -14.37 -15.74 1.35
CA PHE A 162 -14.75 -16.86 0.49
C PHE A 162 -15.69 -17.85 1.21
N LYS A 163 -16.37 -18.71 0.45
CA LYS A 163 -17.16 -19.82 1.02
C LYS A 163 -16.26 -20.68 1.93
N GLY A 164 -16.70 -20.92 3.17
CA GLY A 164 -15.94 -21.69 4.16
C GLY A 164 -14.81 -20.92 4.83
N GLU A 165 -14.63 -19.63 4.52
CA GLU A 165 -13.69 -18.74 5.20
C GLU A 165 -14.35 -18.07 6.42
N GLU A 166 -13.71 -18.24 7.57
CA GLU A 166 -14.01 -17.49 8.78
C GLU A 166 -12.84 -16.59 9.16
N ARG A 167 -13.14 -15.48 9.85
CA ARG A 167 -12.16 -14.48 10.23
C ARG A 167 -12.31 -14.15 11.71
N ILE A 168 -11.19 -14.12 12.43
CA ILE A 168 -11.12 -13.72 13.83
C ILE A 168 -10.18 -12.52 13.93
N LEU A 169 -10.70 -11.41 14.45
CA LEU A 169 -9.94 -10.20 14.76
C LEU A 169 -9.71 -10.14 16.26
N ILE A 170 -8.44 -9.99 16.66
CA ILE A 170 -8.05 -9.66 18.03
C ILE A 170 -7.72 -8.17 18.08
N ASN A 171 -8.18 -7.47 19.11
CA ASN A 171 -7.85 -6.05 19.24
C ASN A 171 -6.38 -5.90 19.64
N SER A 172 -5.60 -5.17 18.84
CA SER A 172 -4.27 -4.73 19.26
C SER A 172 -4.35 -3.79 20.47
N PRO A 173 -3.31 -3.72 21.32
CA PRO A 173 -3.36 -2.87 22.50
C PRO A 173 -3.40 -1.39 22.13
N LYS A 174 -4.12 -0.61 22.94
CA LYS A 174 -4.26 0.84 22.75
C LYS A 174 -3.06 1.57 23.38
N VAL A 175 -1.90 1.47 22.75
CA VAL A 175 -0.66 2.14 23.14
C VAL A 175 -0.22 3.14 22.07
N ALA A 176 0.55 4.16 22.45
CA ALA A 176 1.04 5.16 21.50
C ALA A 176 2.05 4.57 20.51
N THR A 177 2.94 3.72 21.01
CA THR A 177 3.91 2.94 20.24
C THR A 177 4.05 1.56 20.88
N TYR A 178 4.29 0.53 20.07
CA TYR A 178 4.24 -0.87 20.53
C TYR A 178 5.46 -1.30 21.36
N ASP A 179 6.52 -0.50 21.45
CA ASP A 179 7.62 -0.73 22.40
C ASP A 179 7.16 -0.66 23.86
N LEU A 180 6.04 0.02 24.14
CA LEU A 180 5.43 0.11 25.46
C LEU A 180 4.72 -1.20 25.88
N GLN A 181 4.35 -2.04 24.91
CA GLN A 181 3.76 -3.35 25.14
C GLN A 181 4.22 -4.34 24.06
N PRO A 182 5.50 -4.78 24.10
CA PRO A 182 6.11 -5.56 23.01
C PRO A 182 5.45 -6.91 22.73
N GLU A 183 4.79 -7.49 23.73
CA GLU A 183 4.00 -8.71 23.63
C GLU A 183 2.70 -8.52 22.85
N MET A 184 2.28 -7.28 22.62
CA MET A 184 1.02 -6.91 21.97
C MET A 184 -0.16 -7.73 22.50
N SER A 185 -1.04 -8.23 21.64
CA SER A 185 -2.11 -9.17 22.01
C SER A 185 -1.77 -10.62 21.63
N SER A 186 -0.48 -10.96 21.50
CA SER A 186 -0.01 -12.29 21.07
C SER A 186 -0.55 -13.44 21.95
N ALA A 187 -0.70 -13.23 23.25
CA ALA A 187 -1.24 -14.24 24.17
C ALA A 187 -2.72 -14.55 23.89
N GLU A 188 -3.56 -13.52 23.72
CA GLU A 188 -4.98 -13.69 23.38
C GLU A 188 -5.13 -14.32 21.99
N LEU A 189 -4.33 -13.87 21.03
CA LEU A 189 -4.26 -14.45 19.69
C LEU A 189 -3.91 -15.95 19.73
N THR A 190 -2.91 -16.32 20.53
CA THR A 190 -2.47 -17.71 20.72
C THR A 190 -3.58 -18.56 21.33
N GLU A 191 -4.28 -18.06 22.35
CA GLU A 191 -5.39 -18.78 22.98
C GLU A 191 -6.47 -19.14 21.95
N LYS A 192 -6.90 -18.17 21.15
CA LYS A 192 -7.91 -18.37 20.11
C LYS A 192 -7.42 -19.31 19.00
N LEU A 193 -6.16 -19.16 18.59
CA LEU A 193 -5.55 -20.01 17.58
C LEU A 193 -5.46 -21.47 18.06
N VAL A 194 -4.99 -21.72 19.28
CA VAL A 194 -4.91 -23.06 19.88
C VAL A 194 -6.30 -23.68 20.01
N ALA A 195 -7.30 -22.91 20.43
CA ALA A 195 -8.68 -23.38 20.49
C ALA A 195 -9.23 -23.76 19.10
N ALA A 196 -8.93 -22.95 18.07
CA ALA A 196 -9.33 -23.24 16.69
C ALA A 196 -8.66 -24.51 16.13
N ILE A 197 -7.37 -24.70 16.40
CA ILE A 197 -6.61 -25.90 16.01
C ILE A 197 -7.21 -27.15 16.65
N LYS A 198 -7.35 -27.14 17.99
CA LYS A 198 -7.89 -28.27 18.75
C LYS A 198 -9.36 -28.57 18.45
N GLY A 199 -10.12 -27.56 18.01
CA GLY A 199 -11.50 -27.71 17.60
C GLY A 199 -11.68 -28.51 16.30
N GLY A 200 -10.65 -28.68 15.47
CA GLY A 200 -10.68 -29.51 14.27
C GLY A 200 -11.66 -29.04 13.18
N LYS A 201 -12.15 -27.80 13.26
CA LYS A 201 -13.16 -27.24 12.36
C LYS A 201 -12.61 -26.83 10.99
N TYR A 202 -11.34 -26.46 10.92
CA TYR A 202 -10.72 -25.84 9.75
C TYR A 202 -9.73 -26.77 9.08
N ASP A 203 -9.81 -26.93 7.76
CA ASP A 203 -8.78 -27.62 6.97
C ASP A 203 -7.48 -26.79 6.89
N THR A 204 -7.56 -25.46 6.99
CA THR A 204 -6.37 -24.58 7.00
C THR A 204 -6.58 -23.35 7.88
N ILE A 205 -5.53 -22.92 8.57
CA ILE A 205 -5.54 -21.72 9.41
C ILE A 205 -4.36 -20.83 8.98
N ILE A 206 -4.64 -19.57 8.64
CA ILE A 206 -3.67 -18.55 8.31
C ILE A 206 -3.62 -17.55 9.46
N CYS A 207 -2.49 -17.51 10.17
CA CYS A 207 -2.27 -16.61 11.30
C CYS A 207 -1.10 -15.67 11.03
N ASN A 208 -1.24 -14.40 11.44
CA ASN A 208 -0.12 -13.46 11.49
C ASN A 208 0.07 -12.98 12.94
N TYR A 209 1.32 -13.01 13.39
CA TYR A 209 1.74 -12.34 14.61
C TYR A 209 2.46 -11.02 14.26
N PRO A 210 1.88 -9.85 14.60
CA PRO A 210 2.39 -8.56 14.15
C PRO A 210 3.67 -8.10 14.88
N ASN A 211 4.00 -8.70 16.02
CA ASN A 211 4.95 -8.15 16.99
C ASN A 211 6.33 -7.83 16.39
N GLY A 212 6.90 -8.74 15.59
CA GLY A 212 8.24 -8.55 15.01
C GLY A 212 8.33 -7.31 14.11
N ASP A 213 7.26 -6.99 13.40
CA ASP A 213 7.22 -5.83 12.50
C ASP A 213 6.84 -4.56 13.25
N MET A 214 5.72 -4.60 13.99
CA MET A 214 5.16 -3.42 14.65
C MET A 214 6.08 -2.88 15.75
N VAL A 215 6.76 -3.76 16.48
CA VAL A 215 7.78 -3.35 17.47
C VAL A 215 9.11 -3.03 16.78
N GLY A 216 9.43 -3.72 15.68
CA GLY A 216 10.60 -3.44 14.86
C GLY A 216 10.66 -1.99 14.37
N HIS A 217 9.52 -1.45 13.93
CA HIS A 217 9.38 -0.05 13.49
C HIS A 217 9.73 1.00 14.54
N THR A 218 9.77 0.65 15.83
CA THR A 218 10.14 1.58 16.90
C THR A 218 11.65 1.85 16.96
N GLY A 219 12.48 0.96 16.40
CA GLY A 219 13.93 1.03 16.55
C GLY A 219 14.45 0.70 17.97
N VAL A 220 13.57 0.35 18.91
CA VAL A 220 13.94 0.04 20.29
C VAL A 220 14.36 -1.42 20.42
N MET A 221 15.66 -1.67 20.35
CA MET A 221 16.24 -3.04 20.37
C MET A 221 15.72 -3.90 21.53
N GLU A 222 15.67 -3.37 22.75
CA GLU A 222 15.22 -4.13 23.92
C GLU A 222 13.75 -4.55 23.82
N ALA A 223 12.90 -3.70 23.23
CA ALA A 223 11.50 -4.00 22.99
C ALA A 223 11.38 -5.08 21.89
N ALA A 224 12.14 -4.97 20.81
CA ALA A 224 12.14 -5.97 19.74
C ALA A 224 12.57 -7.36 20.24
N VAL A 225 13.57 -7.44 21.12
CA VAL A 225 13.95 -8.71 21.77
C VAL A 225 12.78 -9.31 22.56
N LYS A 226 12.12 -8.51 23.41
CA LYS A 226 10.95 -8.95 24.19
C LYS A 226 9.78 -9.40 23.30
N ALA A 227 9.56 -8.70 22.18
CA ALA A 227 8.56 -9.06 21.18
C ALA A 227 8.86 -10.45 20.60
N VAL A 228 10.09 -10.70 20.17
CA VAL A 228 10.50 -12.01 19.63
C VAL A 228 10.42 -13.11 20.69
N GLU A 229 10.82 -12.85 21.94
CA GLU A 229 10.68 -13.81 23.05
C GLU A 229 9.21 -14.14 23.35
N ALA A 230 8.30 -13.17 23.24
CA ALA A 230 6.87 -13.41 23.36
C ALA A 230 6.36 -14.31 22.22
N LEU A 231 6.80 -14.03 20.98
CA LEU A 231 6.44 -14.86 19.82
C LEU A 231 6.96 -16.29 19.94
N ASP A 232 8.19 -16.50 20.42
CA ASP A 232 8.78 -17.82 20.61
C ASP A 232 7.89 -18.70 21.52
N ARG A 233 7.43 -18.15 22.66
CA ARG A 233 6.49 -18.83 23.56
C ARG A 233 5.11 -19.10 22.94
N CYS A 234 4.64 -18.20 22.08
CA CYS A 234 3.37 -18.38 21.37
C CYS A 234 3.47 -19.48 20.32
N ILE A 235 4.57 -19.50 19.56
CA ILE A 235 4.84 -20.49 18.52
C ILE A 235 5.00 -21.88 19.12
N ASP A 236 5.66 -22.03 20.27
CA ASP A 236 5.76 -23.32 20.98
C ASP A 236 4.37 -23.89 21.32
N GLN A 237 3.48 -23.08 21.88
CA GLN A 237 2.11 -23.48 22.18
C GLN A 237 1.31 -23.87 20.93
N VAL A 238 1.48 -23.14 19.83
CA VAL A 238 0.86 -23.46 18.54
C VAL A 238 1.41 -24.77 17.99
N ALA A 239 2.72 -24.99 18.03
CA ALA A 239 3.37 -26.21 17.56
C ALA A 239 2.85 -27.43 18.31
N GLN A 240 2.78 -27.37 19.64
CA GLN A 240 2.22 -28.44 20.47
C GLN A 240 0.74 -28.69 20.17
N ALA A 241 -0.05 -27.63 19.93
CA ALA A 241 -1.45 -27.77 19.55
C ALA A 241 -1.61 -28.48 18.20
N VAL A 242 -0.82 -28.10 17.19
CA VAL A 242 -0.83 -28.73 15.87
C VAL A 242 -0.39 -30.20 15.95
N GLU A 243 0.67 -30.50 16.71
CA GLU A 243 1.14 -31.86 16.93
C GLU A 243 0.05 -32.72 17.60
N SER A 244 -0.64 -32.18 18.60
CA SER A 244 -1.70 -32.90 19.33
C SER A 244 -2.89 -33.34 18.47
N VAL A 245 -3.11 -32.68 17.32
CA VAL A 245 -4.16 -33.04 16.35
C VAL A 245 -3.62 -33.75 15.11
N GLY A 246 -2.32 -34.08 15.08
CA GLY A 246 -1.66 -34.73 13.94
C GLY A 246 -1.59 -33.83 12.69
N GLY A 247 -1.63 -32.51 12.86
CA GLY A 247 -1.59 -31.53 11.79
C GLY A 247 -0.17 -31.25 11.27
N GLN A 248 -0.06 -30.26 10.38
CA GLN A 248 1.22 -29.75 9.88
C GLN A 248 1.30 -28.25 10.12
N LEU A 249 2.49 -27.78 10.52
CA LEU A 249 2.75 -26.38 10.79
C LEU A 249 3.80 -25.84 9.80
N LEU A 250 3.41 -24.80 9.06
CA LEU A 250 4.34 -23.97 8.29
C LEU A 250 4.50 -22.64 9.04
N ILE A 251 5.69 -22.42 9.58
CA ILE A 251 6.11 -21.11 10.09
C ILE A 251 6.72 -20.36 8.90
N THR A 252 6.54 -19.05 8.78
CA THR A 252 7.18 -18.20 7.75
C THR A 252 7.07 -16.72 8.13
N ALA A 253 7.67 -15.84 7.32
CA ALA A 253 7.57 -14.39 7.43
C ALA A 253 7.28 -13.78 6.05
N ASP A 254 6.53 -12.67 6.02
CA ASP A 254 6.26 -11.91 4.80
C ASP A 254 7.44 -11.03 4.40
N HIS A 255 8.20 -10.51 5.38
CA HIS A 255 9.47 -9.83 5.19
C HIS A 255 10.31 -9.79 6.49
N GLY A 256 11.50 -9.17 6.41
CA GLY A 256 12.32 -8.84 7.58
C GLY A 256 11.99 -7.47 8.17
N ASN A 257 12.31 -7.28 9.45
CA ASN A 257 12.34 -6.01 10.18
C ASN A 257 13.21 -6.15 11.45
N ALA A 258 12.75 -6.96 12.41
CA ALA A 258 13.37 -7.11 13.75
C ALA A 258 14.81 -7.66 13.74
N GLU A 259 15.26 -8.27 12.65
CA GLU A 259 16.65 -8.75 12.51
C GLU A 259 17.68 -7.62 12.44
N GLN A 260 17.26 -6.40 12.07
CA GLN A 260 18.14 -5.25 11.90
C GLN A 260 17.58 -3.98 12.55
N MET A 261 17.64 -3.93 13.87
CA MET A 261 17.15 -2.79 14.68
C MET A 261 18.09 -1.57 14.70
N ARG A 262 19.28 -1.68 14.11
CA ARG A 262 20.29 -0.62 14.04
C ARG A 262 20.93 -0.63 12.67
N ASP A 263 21.25 0.56 12.15
CA ASP A 263 21.99 0.68 10.89
C ASP A 263 23.41 0.10 11.07
N PRO A 264 23.78 -0.96 10.33
CA PRO A 264 25.17 -1.33 10.20
C PRO A 264 25.81 -0.26 9.32
N ALA A 265 26.49 0.71 9.93
CA ALA A 265 27.31 1.77 9.32
C ALA A 265 27.51 1.70 7.78
N PRO A 266 27.60 2.86 7.09
CA PRO A 266 26.78 3.31 5.93
C PRO A 266 26.68 2.41 4.67
N ALA A 267 27.09 1.15 4.71
CA ALA A 267 27.10 0.26 3.57
C ALA A 267 25.80 -0.56 3.50
N ARG A 268 24.84 -0.04 2.72
CA ARG A 268 23.61 -0.69 2.27
C ARG A 268 23.76 -2.20 2.02
N ARG A 269 23.00 -3.02 2.74
CA ARG A 269 22.37 -4.26 2.24
C ARG A 269 21.04 -4.45 2.95
N THR A 270 19.98 -4.71 2.19
CA THR A 270 18.73 -5.25 2.74
C THR A 270 19.03 -6.66 3.26
N PRO A 271 18.74 -6.98 4.52
CA PRO A 271 18.98 -8.32 5.04
C PRO A 271 18.09 -9.34 4.30
N PRO A 272 18.57 -10.56 4.04
CA PRO A 272 17.74 -11.62 3.48
C PRO A 272 16.63 -12.00 4.46
N ILE A 273 15.40 -12.16 3.94
CA ILE A 273 14.27 -12.69 4.71
C ILE A 273 14.60 -14.14 5.10
N PRO A 274 14.50 -14.55 6.38
CA PRO A 274 14.75 -15.94 6.76
C PRO A 274 13.73 -16.86 6.06
N ILE A 275 14.24 -17.80 5.26
CA ILE A 275 13.45 -18.88 4.64
C ILE A 275 13.14 -19.93 5.71
N CYS A 276 11.88 -20.28 5.86
CA CYS A 276 11.44 -21.20 6.91
C CYS A 276 11.63 -22.69 6.59
N ARG A 277 11.71 -23.44 7.68
CA ARG A 277 11.87 -24.88 7.78
C ARG A 277 10.50 -25.55 7.70
N PHE A 278 10.29 -26.48 6.78
CA PHE A 278 9.22 -27.48 6.92
C PHE A 278 9.60 -28.39 8.08
N ALA A 279 8.89 -28.31 9.21
CA ALA A 279 8.96 -29.36 10.21
C ALA A 279 7.93 -30.42 9.82
N ASP A 280 8.40 -31.50 9.18
CA ASP A 280 7.63 -32.75 9.21
C ASP A 280 7.71 -33.26 10.65
N LEU A 281 6.72 -32.91 11.48
CA LEU A 281 6.64 -33.31 12.89
C LEU A 281 6.41 -34.83 13.05
N ARG A 282 6.46 -35.61 11.95
CA ARG A 282 6.48 -37.06 11.99
C ARG A 282 7.93 -37.57 12.00
N ARG A 283 8.52 -37.61 13.19
CA ARG A 283 9.38 -38.71 13.66
C ARG A 283 9.72 -38.59 15.13
#